data_AF-A0A924YB18-F1
#
_entry.id   AF-A0A924YB18-F1
#
_cell.length_a   1.000
_cell.length_b   1.000
_cell.length_c   1.000
_cell.angle_alpha   90.00
_cell.angle_beta   90.00
_cell.angle_gamma   90.00
#
_symmetry.space_group_name_H-M   'P 1'
#
loop_
_entity.id
_entity.type
_entity.pdbx_description
1 polymer ?
#
loop_
_entity_poly.entity_id
_entity_poly.type
_entity_poly.pdbx_seq_one_letter_code
_entity_poly.pdbx_strand_id
1 'polypeptide(L)'
;WWESWFWLIGGAIAEFALVASTLTDPEASQAAISREIENKYDLGEIHNPVSRQRLQSALEYRRNMLKLVGRHDGAMRLSLQQTVSDINDWIGHMYELAQHIDAFEGNQLVERDRRAVPQQLDKAQQRLARENDPAVRRELENQIQQLQQQLTNLEATVNSVKRAEIQLESTLSSLGTVYAQMSLLGTKEVDSSRAQRLRLEIQDEVNSLQDTIAAMDEVQSQRLQIR
;
A
#
# COMPACT_ATOMS: atom_id res chain seq x y z
N TRP A 1 -54.91 24.05 -13.73
CA TRP A 1 -53.79 24.68 -13.04
C TRP A 1 -52.63 23.71 -13.08
N TRP A 2 -51.68 23.93 -14.00
CA TRP A 2 -50.48 23.11 -14.19
C TRP A 2 -49.32 24.04 -13.89
N GLU A 3 -48.54 23.73 -12.87
CA GLU A 3 -47.64 24.68 -12.22
C GLU A 3 -46.20 24.34 -12.61
N SER A 4 -45.42 25.35 -13.02
CA SER A 4 -44.17 25.19 -13.80
C SER A 4 -43.05 24.39 -13.11
N TRP A 5 -43.19 24.07 -11.83
CA TRP A 5 -42.22 23.28 -11.05
C TRP A 5 -42.37 21.76 -11.21
N PHE A 6 -43.47 21.27 -11.80
CA PHE A 6 -43.68 19.83 -12.03
C PHE A 6 -42.59 19.19 -12.90
N TRP A 7 -41.96 19.94 -13.81
CA TRP A 7 -40.85 19.44 -14.62
C TRP A 7 -39.59 19.16 -13.78
N LEU A 8 -39.36 19.93 -12.71
CA LEU A 8 -38.23 19.72 -11.80
C LEU A 8 -38.41 18.45 -10.96
N ILE A 9 -39.64 18.13 -10.56
CA ILE A 9 -39.95 16.89 -9.85
C ILE A 9 -39.95 15.69 -10.80
N GLY A 10 -40.48 15.84 -12.01
CA GLY A 10 -40.40 14.80 -13.03
C GLY A 10 -38.95 14.46 -13.42
N GLY A 11 -38.10 15.47 -13.58
CA GLY A 11 -36.67 15.30 -13.84
C GLY A 11 -35.93 14.63 -12.67
N ALA A 12 -36.21 15.06 -11.43
CA ALA A 12 -35.62 14.44 -10.25
C ALA A 12 -36.04 12.96 -10.08
N ILE A 13 -37.30 12.61 -10.39
CA ILE A 13 -37.78 11.23 -10.33
C ILE A 13 -37.18 10.37 -11.47
N ALA A 14 -36.99 10.94 -12.66
CA ALA A 14 -36.36 10.24 -13.79
C ALA A 14 -34.85 9.99 -13.55
N GLU A 15 -34.13 10.95 -12.98
CA GLU A 15 -32.73 10.73 -12.56
C GLU A 15 -32.64 9.71 -11.41
N PHE A 16 -33.55 9.75 -10.45
CA PHE A 16 -33.57 8.77 -9.36
C PHE A 16 -33.90 7.36 -9.88
N ALA A 17 -34.78 7.24 -10.88
CA ALA A 17 -35.10 5.98 -11.54
C ALA A 17 -33.94 5.44 -12.38
N LEU A 18 -33.16 6.31 -13.05
CA LEU A 18 -31.96 5.89 -13.79
C LEU A 18 -30.85 5.44 -12.84
N VAL A 19 -30.59 6.17 -11.76
CA VAL A 19 -29.62 5.77 -10.72
C VAL A 19 -30.05 4.46 -10.05
N ALA A 20 -31.32 4.32 -9.70
CA ALA A 20 -31.88 3.07 -9.15
C ALA A 20 -31.82 1.91 -10.16
N SER A 21 -32.10 2.16 -11.44
CA SER A 21 -32.01 1.16 -12.51
C SER A 21 -30.59 0.71 -12.77
N THR A 22 -29.59 1.61 -12.73
CA THR A 22 -28.17 1.24 -12.88
C THR A 22 -27.62 0.48 -11.66
N LEU A 23 -28.21 0.69 -10.48
CA LEU A 23 -27.92 -0.10 -9.28
C LEU A 23 -28.56 -1.50 -9.32
N THR A 24 -29.55 -1.73 -10.20
CA THR A 24 -30.32 -2.98 -10.28
C THR A 24 -29.81 -3.92 -11.38
N ASP A 25 -28.76 -3.56 -12.12
CA ASP A 25 -28.12 -4.43 -13.12
C ASP A 25 -26.70 -4.88 -12.65
N PRO A 26 -26.61 -5.92 -11.79
CA PRO A 26 -25.38 -6.34 -11.13
C PRO A 26 -24.34 -6.98 -12.07
N GLU A 27 -24.70 -7.36 -13.30
CA GLU A 27 -23.73 -7.90 -14.27
C GLU A 27 -22.91 -6.80 -14.96
N ALA A 28 -23.49 -5.61 -15.18
CA ALA A 28 -22.83 -4.48 -15.82
C ALA A 28 -21.81 -3.77 -14.90
N SER A 29 -22.11 -3.65 -13.60
CA SER A 29 -21.23 -2.99 -12.62
C SER A 29 -19.96 -3.81 -12.31
N GLN A 30 -20.06 -5.15 -12.25
CA GLN A 30 -18.92 -6.02 -11.97
C GLN A 30 -17.89 -6.05 -13.11
N ALA A 31 -18.36 -5.99 -14.37
CA ALA A 31 -17.49 -5.97 -15.55
C ALA A 31 -16.82 -4.61 -15.80
N ALA A 32 -17.40 -3.52 -15.27
CA ALA A 32 -16.81 -2.18 -15.29
C ALA A 32 -15.71 -2.04 -14.23
N ILE A 33 -15.96 -2.44 -12.98
CA ILE A 33 -14.99 -2.35 -11.87
C ILE A 33 -13.76 -3.25 -12.10
N SER A 34 -13.93 -4.41 -12.75
CA SER A 34 -12.82 -5.31 -13.08
C SER A 34 -11.87 -4.71 -14.14
N ARG A 35 -12.43 -4.05 -15.17
CA ARG A 35 -11.65 -3.32 -16.19
C ARG A 35 -11.03 -2.04 -15.65
N GLU A 36 -11.73 -1.37 -14.75
CA GLU A 36 -11.24 -0.14 -14.11
C GLU A 36 -10.04 -0.43 -13.21
N ILE A 37 -9.98 -1.57 -12.52
CA ILE A 37 -8.81 -1.91 -11.70
C ILE A 37 -7.61 -2.41 -12.52
N GLU A 38 -7.82 -3.16 -13.60
CA GLU A 38 -6.70 -3.46 -14.54
C GLU A 38 -6.12 -2.19 -15.17
N ASN A 39 -6.94 -1.14 -15.33
CA ASN A 39 -6.48 0.18 -15.78
C ASN A 39 -5.91 1.06 -14.64
N LYS A 40 -6.36 0.87 -13.38
CA LYS A 40 -5.98 1.71 -12.22
C LYS A 40 -4.65 1.30 -11.59
N TYR A 41 -4.29 0.01 -11.65
CA TYR A 41 -3.02 -0.49 -11.12
C TYR A 41 -2.12 -0.97 -12.24
N ASP A 42 -1.43 -0.03 -12.90
CA ASP A 42 -0.40 -0.36 -13.89
C ASP A 42 0.85 -0.89 -13.18
N LEU A 43 0.99 -2.22 -13.16
CA LEU A 43 2.14 -2.88 -12.56
C LEU A 43 3.46 -2.60 -13.31
N GLY A 44 3.41 -2.03 -14.52
CA GLY A 44 4.57 -1.58 -15.25
C GLY A 44 5.31 -0.44 -14.57
N GLU A 45 4.57 0.40 -13.82
CA GLU A 45 5.13 1.53 -13.05
C GLU A 45 5.91 1.07 -11.82
N ILE A 46 5.66 -0.16 -11.33
CA ILE A 46 6.38 -0.72 -10.19
C ILE A 46 7.70 -1.31 -10.66
N HIS A 47 8.84 -0.70 -10.34
CA HIS A 47 10.17 -1.08 -10.80
C HIS A 47 10.80 -2.20 -9.97
N ASN A 48 10.56 -2.26 -8.66
CA ASN A 48 11.07 -3.31 -7.80
C ASN A 48 10.41 -4.64 -8.22
N PRO A 49 11.21 -5.64 -8.64
CA PRO A 49 10.68 -6.89 -9.18
C PRO A 49 9.97 -7.72 -8.12
N VAL A 50 10.40 -7.65 -6.86
CA VAL A 50 9.77 -8.36 -5.75
C VAL A 50 8.39 -7.75 -5.49
N SER A 51 8.31 -6.43 -5.29
CA SER A 51 7.05 -5.71 -5.08
C SER A 51 6.06 -5.95 -6.22
N ARG A 52 6.52 -5.86 -7.47
CA ARG A 52 5.72 -6.17 -8.66
C ARG A 52 5.17 -7.60 -8.62
N GLN A 53 6.01 -8.59 -8.32
CA GLN A 53 5.60 -9.98 -8.24
C GLN A 53 4.53 -10.19 -7.14
N ARG A 54 4.67 -9.55 -5.99
CA ARG A 54 3.69 -9.66 -4.90
C ARG A 54 2.34 -9.06 -5.28
N LEU A 55 2.34 -7.92 -5.97
CA LEU A 55 1.11 -7.33 -6.51
C LEU A 55 0.45 -8.21 -7.59
N GLN A 56 1.23 -8.84 -8.47
CA GLN A 56 0.71 -9.79 -9.45
C GLN A 56 -0.03 -10.95 -8.76
N SER A 57 0.59 -11.54 -7.74
CA SER A 57 -0.03 -12.61 -6.93
C SER A 57 -1.30 -12.13 -6.23
N ALA A 58 -1.30 -10.91 -5.67
CA ALA A 58 -2.48 -10.33 -5.03
C ALA A 58 -3.66 -10.17 -6.01
N LEU A 59 -3.40 -9.66 -7.22
CA LEU A 59 -4.40 -9.57 -8.29
C LEU A 59 -4.88 -10.95 -8.74
N GLU A 60 -4.00 -11.95 -8.76
CA GLU A 60 -4.39 -13.34 -9.03
C GLU A 60 -5.34 -13.89 -7.97
N TYR A 61 -5.02 -13.71 -6.68
CA TYR A 61 -5.91 -14.10 -5.58
C TYR A 61 -7.27 -13.46 -5.72
N ARG A 62 -7.33 -12.15 -5.94
CA ARG A 62 -8.59 -11.43 -6.17
C ARG A 62 -9.39 -12.00 -7.33
N ARG A 63 -8.73 -12.23 -8.48
CA ARG A 63 -9.39 -12.82 -9.66
C ARG A 63 -10.00 -14.18 -9.35
N ASN A 64 -9.30 -15.00 -8.56
CA ASN A 64 -9.78 -16.30 -8.13
C ASN A 64 -10.92 -16.18 -7.10
N MET A 65 -10.90 -15.19 -6.22
CA MET A 65 -12.03 -14.89 -5.33
C MET A 65 -13.28 -14.49 -6.10
N LEU A 66 -13.18 -13.64 -7.12
CA LEU A 66 -14.32 -13.29 -7.98
C LEU A 66 -14.97 -14.54 -8.62
N LYS A 67 -14.17 -15.53 -9.02
CA LYS A 67 -14.69 -16.83 -9.51
C LYS A 67 -15.44 -17.60 -8.42
N LEU A 68 -15.01 -17.50 -7.16
CA LEU A 68 -15.74 -18.10 -6.02
C LEU A 68 -17.06 -17.36 -5.79
N VAL A 69 -17.08 -16.03 -5.82
CA VAL A 69 -18.33 -15.22 -5.72
C VAL A 69 -19.35 -15.69 -6.75
N GLY A 70 -18.94 -15.87 -8.00
CA GLY A 70 -19.82 -16.25 -9.09
C GLY A 70 -20.42 -17.67 -8.99
N ARG A 71 -19.95 -18.51 -8.06
CA ARG A 71 -20.52 -19.86 -7.80
C ARG A 71 -21.66 -19.85 -6.78
N HIS A 72 -21.92 -18.70 -6.16
CA HIS A 72 -22.93 -18.54 -5.12
C HIS A 72 -23.99 -17.53 -5.55
N ASP A 73 -25.19 -17.67 -4.99
CA ASP A 73 -26.33 -16.81 -5.25
C ASP A 73 -26.89 -16.19 -3.96
N GLY A 74 -27.76 -15.20 -4.12
CA GLY A 74 -28.48 -14.56 -3.01
C GLY A 74 -27.56 -13.84 -2.01
N ALA A 75 -27.91 -13.93 -0.72
CA ALA A 75 -27.21 -13.20 0.35
C ALA A 75 -25.73 -13.59 0.48
N MET A 76 -25.38 -14.84 0.18
CA MET A 76 -23.99 -15.30 0.23
C MET A 76 -23.14 -14.63 -0.85
N ARG A 77 -23.66 -14.51 -2.07
CA ARG A 77 -23.00 -13.77 -3.16
C ARG A 77 -22.71 -12.33 -2.77
N LEU A 78 -23.70 -11.65 -2.19
CA LEU A 78 -23.57 -10.25 -1.76
C LEU A 78 -22.48 -10.09 -0.68
N SER A 79 -22.47 -10.99 0.32
CA SER A 79 -21.45 -10.99 1.37
C SER A 79 -20.05 -11.21 0.81
N LEU A 80 -19.87 -12.21 -0.05
CA LEU A 80 -18.58 -12.49 -0.69
C LEU A 80 -18.13 -11.35 -1.61
N GLN A 81 -19.06 -10.71 -2.32
CA GLN A 81 -18.77 -9.56 -3.17
C GLN A 81 -18.27 -8.37 -2.33
N GLN A 82 -18.87 -8.13 -1.15
CA GLN A 82 -18.38 -7.12 -0.22
C GLN A 82 -16.96 -7.43 0.24
N THR A 83 -16.67 -8.67 0.63
CA THR A 83 -15.30 -9.08 1.02
C THR A 83 -14.29 -8.82 -0.09
N VAL A 84 -14.64 -9.12 -1.34
CA VAL A 84 -13.76 -8.82 -2.48
C VAL A 84 -13.60 -7.32 -2.71
N SER A 85 -14.62 -6.51 -2.41
CA SER A 85 -14.50 -5.06 -2.43
C SER A 85 -13.49 -4.57 -1.41
N ASP A 86 -13.58 -5.04 -0.15
CA ASP A 86 -12.65 -4.67 0.92
C ASP A 86 -11.18 -5.06 0.55
N ILE A 87 -11.01 -6.17 -0.19
CA ILE A 87 -9.71 -6.62 -0.71
C ILE A 87 -9.18 -5.72 -1.83
N ASN A 88 -10.03 -5.03 -2.59
CA ASN A 88 -9.57 -4.08 -3.62
C ASN A 88 -8.87 -2.88 -2.99
N ASP A 89 -9.39 -2.39 -1.87
CA ASP A 89 -8.79 -1.29 -1.12
C ASP A 89 -7.45 -1.74 -0.54
N TRP A 90 -7.40 -2.96 -0.03
CA TRP A 90 -6.17 -3.57 0.47
C TRP A 90 -5.08 -3.68 -0.60
N ILE A 91 -5.42 -4.16 -1.80
CA ILE A 91 -4.50 -4.19 -2.94
C ILE A 91 -4.06 -2.78 -3.36
N GLY A 92 -4.93 -1.78 -3.22
CA GLY A 92 -4.58 -0.38 -3.44
C GLY A 92 -3.46 0.10 -2.52
N HIS A 93 -3.57 -0.21 -1.21
CA HIS A 93 -2.52 0.12 -0.25
C HIS A 93 -1.21 -0.67 -0.48
N MET A 94 -1.30 -1.92 -0.93
CA MET A 94 -0.11 -2.66 -1.36
C MET A 94 0.59 -1.96 -2.54
N TYR A 95 -0.19 -1.45 -3.50
CA TYR A 95 0.34 -0.76 -4.67
C TYR A 95 1.02 0.57 -4.26
N GLU A 96 0.38 1.33 -3.38
CA GLU A 96 0.94 2.55 -2.80
C GLU A 96 2.26 2.27 -2.06
N LEU A 97 2.30 1.23 -1.22
CA LEU A 97 3.53 0.83 -0.52
C LEU A 97 4.64 0.44 -1.50
N ALA A 98 4.31 -0.27 -2.57
CA ALA A 98 5.27 -0.62 -3.62
C ALA A 98 5.85 0.61 -4.34
N GLN A 99 5.04 1.63 -4.61
CA GLN A 99 5.53 2.90 -5.16
C GLN A 99 6.50 3.61 -4.22
N HIS A 100 6.22 3.58 -2.91
CA HIS A 100 7.14 4.15 -1.92
C HIS A 100 8.47 3.38 -1.91
N ILE A 101 8.44 2.04 -1.91
CA ILE A 101 9.65 1.21 -2.00
C ILE A 101 10.50 1.61 -3.22
N ASP A 102 9.87 1.73 -4.40
CA ASP A 102 10.58 2.09 -5.64
C ASP A 102 11.22 3.47 -5.60
N ALA A 103 10.52 4.46 -5.02
CA ALA A 103 11.03 5.82 -4.89
C ALA A 103 12.34 5.86 -4.08
N PHE A 104 12.48 4.97 -3.08
CA PHE A 104 13.69 4.86 -2.28
C PHE A 104 14.80 4.06 -2.97
N GLU A 105 14.49 2.92 -3.59
CA GLU A 105 15.48 2.07 -4.25
C GLU A 105 16.06 2.70 -5.53
N GLY A 106 15.25 3.44 -6.27
CA GLY A 106 15.68 4.16 -7.47
C GLY A 106 16.65 5.32 -7.17
N ASN A 107 16.85 5.66 -5.91
CA ASN A 107 17.64 6.83 -5.53
C ASN A 107 19.15 6.53 -5.46
N GLN A 108 19.83 6.72 -6.59
CA GLN A 108 21.28 6.51 -6.73
C GLN A 108 22.12 7.33 -5.73
N LEU A 109 21.61 8.48 -5.26
CA LEU A 109 22.29 9.31 -4.27
C LEU A 109 22.37 8.60 -2.92
N VAL A 110 21.28 7.97 -2.49
CA VAL A 110 21.21 7.22 -1.22
C VAL A 110 22.19 6.06 -1.25
N GLU A 111 22.23 5.32 -2.36
CA GLU A 111 23.13 4.20 -2.53
C GLU A 111 24.61 4.61 -2.53
N ARG A 112 24.93 5.74 -3.16
CA ARG A 112 26.27 6.30 -3.15
C ARG A 112 26.67 6.72 -1.74
N ASP A 113 25.82 7.49 -1.06
CA ASP A 113 26.13 8.04 0.25
C ASP A 113 26.20 6.93 1.32
N ARG A 114 25.38 5.88 1.20
CA ARG A 114 25.47 4.67 2.05
C ARG A 114 26.86 4.03 2.01
N ARG A 115 27.54 4.06 0.86
CA ARG A 115 28.90 3.51 0.71
C ARG A 115 29.99 4.50 1.11
N ALA A 116 29.76 5.79 0.87
CA ALA A 116 30.76 6.83 1.05
C ALA A 116 30.85 7.36 2.50
N VAL A 117 29.70 7.58 3.17
CA VAL A 117 29.64 8.22 4.49
C VAL A 117 30.41 7.44 5.57
N PRO A 118 30.30 6.10 5.68
CA PRO A 118 31.11 5.34 6.64
C PRO A 118 32.62 5.55 6.44
N GLN A 119 33.08 5.55 5.19
CA GLN A 119 34.48 5.76 4.87
C GLN A 119 34.95 7.18 5.18
N GLN A 120 34.08 8.18 4.97
CA GLN A 120 34.36 9.57 5.33
C GLN A 120 34.44 9.74 6.85
N LEU A 121 33.54 9.08 7.59
CA LEU A 121 33.52 9.07 9.05
C LEU A 121 34.81 8.47 9.61
N ASP A 122 35.22 7.29 9.13
CA ASP A 122 36.46 6.64 9.54
C ASP A 122 37.68 7.53 9.27
N LYS A 123 37.74 8.15 8.08
CA LYS A 123 38.83 9.08 7.73
C LYS A 123 38.85 10.30 8.65
N ALA A 124 37.70 10.89 8.97
CA ALA A 124 37.60 12.04 9.86
C ALA A 124 38.06 11.69 11.28
N GLN A 125 37.64 10.54 11.81
CA GLN A 125 38.08 10.02 13.12
C GLN A 125 39.60 9.78 13.16
N GLN A 126 40.17 9.18 12.12
CA GLN A 126 41.62 8.96 12.03
C GLN A 126 42.41 10.28 11.98
N ARG A 127 41.88 11.30 11.30
CA ARG A 127 42.49 12.64 11.26
C ARG A 127 42.42 13.31 12.63
N LEU A 128 41.27 13.26 13.30
CA LEU A 128 41.10 13.82 14.65
C LEU A 128 42.08 13.20 15.66
N ALA A 129 42.33 11.89 15.56
CA ALA A 129 43.26 11.19 16.43
C ALA A 129 44.73 11.67 16.30
N ARG A 130 45.09 12.28 15.17
CA ARG A 130 46.45 12.73 14.86
C ARG A 130 46.59 14.26 14.86
N GLU A 131 45.49 14.99 15.03
CA GLU A 131 45.45 16.45 14.98
C GLU A 131 45.80 17.07 16.35
N ASN A 132 46.67 18.08 16.33
CA ASN A 132 47.14 18.78 17.52
C ASN A 132 46.61 20.21 17.60
N ASP A 133 46.20 20.80 16.47
CA ASP A 133 45.65 22.15 16.45
C ASP A 133 44.23 22.18 17.08
N PRO A 134 44.00 22.94 18.16
CA PRO A 134 42.70 22.94 18.86
C PRO A 134 41.52 23.49 18.05
N ALA A 135 41.77 24.33 17.04
CA ALA A 135 40.70 24.83 16.15
C ALA A 135 40.34 23.77 15.11
N VAL A 136 41.33 23.12 14.50
CA VAL A 136 41.10 22.03 13.53
C VAL A 136 40.44 20.82 14.18
N ARG A 137 40.82 20.47 15.41
CA ARG A 137 40.14 19.39 16.18
C ARG A 137 38.64 19.65 16.34
N ARG A 138 38.27 20.88 16.73
CA ARG A 138 36.85 21.26 16.90
C ARG A 138 36.07 21.15 15.58
N GLU A 139 36.68 21.56 14.48
CA GLU A 139 36.07 21.42 13.15
C GLU A 139 35.87 19.94 12.76
N LEU A 140 36.88 19.10 13.01
CA LEU A 140 36.79 17.66 12.77
C LEU A 140 35.74 16.98 13.66
N GLU A 141 35.60 17.39 14.92
CA GLU A 141 34.55 16.91 15.84
C GLU A 141 33.15 17.26 15.31
N ASN A 142 32.94 18.49 14.87
CA ASN A 142 31.68 18.92 14.23
C ASN A 142 31.38 18.11 12.96
N GLN A 143 32.39 17.92 12.11
CA GLN A 143 32.27 17.12 10.89
C GLN A 143 31.89 15.65 11.21
N ILE A 144 32.51 15.05 12.23
CA ILE A 144 32.20 13.70 12.68
C ILE A 144 30.76 13.60 13.16
N GLN A 145 30.27 14.57 13.95
CA GLN A 145 28.88 14.59 14.41
C GLN A 145 27.89 14.65 13.25
N GLN A 146 28.16 15.49 12.24
CA GLN A 146 27.34 15.57 11.03
C GLN A 146 27.34 14.25 10.24
N LEU A 147 28.51 13.63 10.05
CA LEU A 147 28.63 12.34 9.36
C LEU A 147 27.93 11.21 10.13
N GLN A 148 27.99 11.21 11.46
CA GLN A 148 27.26 10.25 12.30
C GLN A 148 25.74 10.42 12.15
N GLN A 149 25.24 11.66 12.20
CA GLN A 149 23.82 11.92 11.99
C GLN A 149 23.37 11.49 10.58
N GLN A 150 24.18 11.80 9.57
CA GLN A 150 23.91 11.38 8.20
C GLN A 150 23.86 9.85 8.06
N LEU A 151 24.78 9.13 8.73
CA LEU A 151 24.80 7.67 8.75
C LEU A 151 23.54 7.08 9.39
N THR A 152 23.16 7.57 10.57
CA THR A 152 21.93 7.14 11.27
C THR A 152 20.70 7.32 10.38
N ASN A 153 20.60 8.44 9.66
CA ASN A 153 19.46 8.71 8.77
C ASN A 153 19.46 7.81 7.53
N LEU A 154 20.65 7.50 6.98
CA LEU A 154 20.81 6.54 5.89
C LEU A 154 20.37 5.14 6.32
N GLU A 155 20.77 4.71 7.51
CA GLU A 155 20.38 3.42 8.09
C GLU A 155 18.86 3.35 8.35
N ALA A 156 18.28 4.42 8.90
CA ALA A 156 16.83 4.53 9.10
C ALA A 156 16.07 4.36 7.77
N THR A 157 16.57 4.98 6.69
CA THR A 157 16.01 4.86 5.34
C THR A 157 16.05 3.41 4.86
N VAL A 158 17.21 2.77 4.88
CA VAL A 158 17.35 1.37 4.43
C VAL A 158 16.47 0.43 5.25
N ASN A 159 16.40 0.64 6.56
CA ASN A 159 15.56 -0.16 7.45
C ASN A 159 14.06 0.06 7.17
N SER A 160 13.64 1.28 6.80
CA SER A 160 12.24 1.56 6.44
C SER A 160 11.82 0.80 5.18
N VAL A 161 12.65 0.78 4.14
CA VAL A 161 12.40 0.02 2.90
C VAL A 161 12.30 -1.47 3.20
N LYS A 162 13.23 -2.03 3.98
CA LYS A 162 13.19 -3.44 4.34
C LYS A 162 11.92 -3.81 5.12
N ARG A 163 11.46 -2.93 6.02
CA ARG A 163 10.18 -3.13 6.74
C ARG A 163 8.99 -3.10 5.79
N ALA A 164 8.99 -2.18 4.83
CA ALA A 164 7.97 -2.10 3.79
C ALA A 164 7.89 -3.38 2.94
N GLU A 165 9.03 -3.92 2.51
CA GLU A 165 9.07 -5.19 1.78
C GLU A 165 8.51 -6.36 2.61
N ILE A 166 8.87 -6.43 3.90
CA ILE A 166 8.35 -7.44 4.83
C ILE A 166 6.83 -7.28 5.00
N GLN A 167 6.34 -6.06 5.15
CA GLN A 167 4.92 -5.79 5.30
C GLN A 167 4.15 -6.20 4.04
N LEU A 168 4.68 -5.91 2.84
CA LEU A 168 4.08 -6.33 1.57
C LEU A 168 3.99 -7.87 1.47
N GLU A 169 5.01 -8.59 1.94
CA GLU A 169 5.00 -10.06 2.00
C GLU A 169 3.96 -10.59 2.98
N SER A 170 3.94 -10.02 4.19
CA SER A 170 2.99 -10.40 5.26
C SER A 170 1.56 -10.25 4.77
N THR A 171 1.26 -9.09 4.19
CA THR A 171 -0.03 -8.78 3.61
C THR A 171 -0.43 -9.77 2.49
N LEU A 172 0.50 -10.14 1.59
CA LEU A 172 0.19 -11.15 0.57
C LEU A 172 -0.14 -12.52 1.19
N SER A 173 0.57 -12.91 2.26
CA SER A 173 0.29 -14.15 2.99
C SER A 173 -1.10 -14.12 3.63
N SER A 174 -1.49 -12.99 4.24
CA SER A 174 -2.82 -12.78 4.80
C SER A 174 -3.90 -12.85 3.71
N LEU A 175 -3.68 -12.26 2.53
CA LEU A 175 -4.56 -12.42 1.36
C LEU A 175 -4.72 -13.89 0.93
N GLY A 176 -3.64 -14.66 0.92
CA GLY A 176 -3.67 -16.10 0.63
C GLY A 176 -4.53 -16.87 1.65
N THR A 177 -4.45 -16.49 2.92
CA THR A 177 -5.27 -17.05 4.00
C THR A 177 -6.75 -16.71 3.80
N VAL A 178 -7.07 -15.44 3.49
CA VAL A 178 -8.42 -14.99 3.17
C VAL A 178 -9.01 -15.77 1.99
N TYR A 179 -8.23 -15.95 0.92
CA TYR A 179 -8.63 -16.76 -0.23
C TYR A 179 -8.95 -18.21 0.16
N ALA A 180 -8.06 -18.85 0.92
CA ALA A 180 -8.25 -20.21 1.38
C ALA A 180 -9.53 -20.33 2.22
N GLN A 181 -9.76 -19.41 3.16
CA GLN A 181 -10.98 -19.38 3.96
C GLN A 181 -12.23 -19.22 3.08
N MET A 182 -12.21 -18.29 2.11
CA MET A 182 -13.31 -18.06 1.19
C MET A 182 -13.63 -19.29 0.34
N SER A 183 -12.61 -20.01 -0.13
CA SER A 183 -12.78 -21.23 -0.93
C SER A 183 -13.51 -22.36 -0.17
N LEU A 184 -13.46 -22.35 1.16
CA LEU A 184 -14.07 -23.35 2.03
C LEU A 184 -15.53 -23.03 2.39
N LEU A 185 -15.99 -21.80 2.14
CA LEU A 185 -17.34 -21.32 2.54
C LEU A 185 -18.51 -21.97 1.76
N GLY A 186 -18.25 -22.93 0.87
CA GLY A 186 -19.28 -23.69 0.16
C GLY A 186 -19.83 -24.93 0.88
N THR A 187 -19.37 -25.24 2.10
CA THR A 187 -19.65 -26.54 2.74
C THR A 187 -20.55 -26.51 3.98
N LYS A 188 -20.98 -25.34 4.47
CA LYS A 188 -21.98 -25.17 5.55
C LYS A 188 -22.47 -23.71 5.62
N GLU A 189 -23.66 -23.49 6.18
CA GLU A 189 -24.25 -22.16 6.43
C GLU A 189 -23.18 -21.21 6.99
N VAL A 190 -22.98 -20.10 6.29
CA VAL A 190 -21.97 -19.11 6.65
C VAL A 190 -22.42 -18.40 7.91
N ASP A 191 -21.69 -18.68 8.98
CA ASP A 191 -21.80 -17.93 10.22
C ASP A 191 -21.32 -16.50 9.94
N SER A 192 -22.23 -15.53 10.08
CA SER A 192 -21.97 -14.08 9.92
C SER A 192 -20.73 -13.62 10.70
N SER A 193 -20.46 -14.30 11.83
CA SER A 193 -19.29 -14.13 12.68
C SER A 193 -17.95 -14.39 11.96
N ARG A 194 -17.88 -15.35 11.04
CA ARG A 194 -16.65 -15.67 10.30
C ARG A 194 -16.34 -14.64 9.22
N ALA A 195 -17.37 -14.16 8.51
CA ALA A 195 -17.23 -13.06 7.56
C ALA A 195 -16.81 -11.76 8.27
N GLN A 196 -17.33 -11.51 9.46
CA GLN A 196 -16.97 -10.32 10.25
C GLN A 196 -15.54 -10.38 10.77
N ARG A 197 -15.05 -11.55 11.20
CA ARG A 197 -13.64 -11.72 11.60
C ARG A 197 -12.69 -11.45 10.44
N LEU A 198 -13.03 -11.95 9.26
CA LEU A 198 -12.25 -11.74 8.05
C LEU A 198 -12.13 -10.25 7.69
N ARG A 199 -13.22 -9.50 7.86
CA ARG A 199 -13.19 -8.04 7.66
C ARG A 199 -12.29 -7.33 8.65
N LEU A 200 -12.34 -7.70 9.93
CA LEU A 200 -11.46 -7.12 10.95
C LEU A 200 -10.00 -7.41 10.63
N GLU A 201 -9.68 -8.64 10.21
CA GLU A 201 -8.32 -9.01 9.78
C GLU A 201 -7.84 -8.19 8.57
N ILE A 202 -8.69 -8.00 7.56
CA ILE A 202 -8.38 -7.13 6.41
C ILE A 202 -8.14 -5.69 6.87
N GLN A 203 -8.97 -5.17 7.79
CA GLN A 203 -8.85 -3.81 8.27
C GLN A 203 -7.57 -3.58 9.10
N ASP A 204 -7.19 -4.55 9.93
CA ASP A 204 -5.94 -4.51 10.69
C ASP A 204 -4.72 -4.51 9.74
N GLU A 205 -4.75 -5.32 8.69
CA GLU A 205 -3.69 -5.35 7.67
C GLU A 205 -3.58 -4.04 6.89
N VAL A 206 -4.71 -3.43 6.53
CA VAL A 206 -4.74 -2.11 5.89
C VAL A 206 -4.13 -1.03 6.79
N ASN A 207 -4.48 -1.03 8.08
CA ASN A 207 -3.89 -0.09 9.04
C ASN A 207 -2.37 -0.29 9.16
N SER A 208 -1.90 -1.53 9.20
CA SER A 208 -0.47 -1.85 9.24
C SER A 208 0.29 -1.35 8.00
N LEU A 209 -0.34 -1.43 6.81
CA LEU A 209 0.22 -0.85 5.58
C LEU A 209 0.33 0.67 5.68
N GLN A 210 -0.73 1.35 6.13
CA GLN A 210 -0.75 2.80 6.28
C GLN A 210 0.29 3.28 7.29
N ASP A 211 0.42 2.60 8.43
CA ASP A 211 1.44 2.89 9.44
C ASP A 211 2.85 2.74 8.86
N THR A 212 3.06 1.73 8.02
CA THR A 212 4.35 1.51 7.36
C THR A 212 4.66 2.63 6.35
N ILE A 213 3.68 3.05 5.55
CA ILE A 213 3.81 4.17 4.61
C ILE A 213 4.14 5.46 5.37
N ALA A 214 3.38 5.77 6.43
CA ALA A 214 3.61 6.95 7.25
C ALA A 214 5.01 6.98 7.88
N ALA A 215 5.52 5.83 8.33
CA ALA A 215 6.88 5.71 8.85
C ALA A 215 7.94 5.93 7.75
N MET A 216 7.69 5.53 6.51
CA MET A 216 8.59 5.82 5.38
C MET A 216 8.60 7.32 5.05
N ASP A 217 7.43 7.96 5.02
CA ASP A 217 7.29 9.39 4.78
C ASP A 217 7.99 10.23 5.86
N GLU A 218 7.89 9.81 7.11
CA GLU A 218 8.60 10.46 8.22
C GLU A 218 10.11 10.44 7.97
N VAL A 219 10.67 9.28 7.62
CA VAL A 219 12.09 9.15 7.32
C VAL A 219 12.49 10.00 6.11
N GLN A 220 11.64 10.12 5.10
CA GLN A 220 11.88 11.01 3.96
C GLN A 220 11.90 12.48 4.39
N SER A 221 10.95 12.90 5.22
CA SER A 221 10.81 14.28 5.69
C SER A 221 12.00 14.72 6.54
N GLN A 222 12.50 13.84 7.43
CA GLN A 222 13.67 14.10 8.27
C GLN A 222 14.93 14.35 7.43
N ARG A 223 15.04 13.72 6.24
CA ARG A 223 16.18 13.95 5.33
C ARG A 223 16.09 15.28 4.60
N LEU A 224 14.89 15.73 4.25
CA LEU A 224 14.69 17.02 3.58
C LEU A 224 15.04 18.21 4.48
N GLN A 225 14.86 18.08 5.80
CA GLN A 225 15.16 19.14 6.77
C GLN A 225 16.67 19.36 7.02
N ILE A 226 17.53 18.46 6.54
CA ILE A 226 18.99 18.51 6.77
C ILE A 226 19.74 19.06 5.54
N ARG A 227 19.03 19.35 4.44
CA ARG A 227 19.55 20.11 3.29
C ARG A 227 19.33 21.61 3.48
#